data_AF-A0A1G1XA77-F1
#
_entry.id   AF-A0A1G1XA77-F1
#
_cell.length_a   1.000
_cell.length_b   1.000
_cell.length_c   1.000
_cell.angle_alpha   90.00
_cell.angle_beta   90.00
_cell.angle_gamma   90.00
#
_symmetry.space_group_name_H-M   'P 1'
#
loop_
_entity.id
_entity.type
_entity.pdbx_description
1 polymer ?
#
loop_
_entity_poly.entity_id
_entity_poly.type
_entity_poly.pdbx_seq_one_letter_code
_entity_poly.pdbx_strand_id
1 'polypeptide(L)'
;MMPTWKRVQRGCPIESGMTSNGFTLIEVVIASFILGTIVVGIFSLMTLTLKASHDGQRRIVATGLANEKMEMIRNLPYASVGTVGGIPAGSIAQTEQVDRNSQTYTVTTDIRYIDDPYDGTATSSPLDTVNTDYKQARVEVTWDSTITNRSVLLIAQIAPNGIEGGDSLGTLVFQALNAAGSGVSRAVVRLVNDSVSPAINLTTYASIDGQVVIPGLPISAGTYQLTVSGEGYTTEQTYPSSADFTPDVDHSQLTTIAGAVTNKTFAIDRTSKLTINTVDQDSAPIGDVAYSIIGTKKIGTDALAAPVYLFSHQDSTDAAGTASYQDMTWDSYSFSIDGAITGYDIQDTSLPVPMTINPGSDVTLTVTLVPHTPISLHATVLDSAGLPVPDASVQVVGSAYDQTLQTGATGQVFFSDLPSNEDYAVTVTASGYQLFTGTATVIDTTQYVVNLAGA
;
A
#
# COMPACT_ATOMS: atom_id res chain seq x y z
N MET A 1 -116.11 -0.90 8.88
CA MET A 1 -114.89 -1.38 9.56
C MET A 1 -114.39 -2.67 8.91
N MET A 2 -114.48 -2.85 7.58
CA MET A 2 -113.75 -2.14 6.52
C MET A 2 -112.24 -2.46 6.49
N PRO A 3 -111.62 -2.60 5.29
CA PRO A 3 -112.22 -2.63 3.95
C PRO A 3 -111.92 -3.97 3.24
N THR A 4 -112.84 -4.72 2.63
CA THR A 4 -113.88 -4.47 1.61
C THR A 4 -113.45 -3.79 0.31
N TRP A 5 -113.09 -4.65 -0.64
CA TRP A 5 -113.54 -4.75 -2.06
C TRP A 5 -113.50 -3.52 -2.99
N LYS A 6 -112.82 -3.70 -4.13
CA LYS A 6 -113.48 -3.58 -5.44
C LYS A 6 -112.78 -4.39 -6.55
N ARG A 7 -113.57 -5.25 -7.18
CA ARG A 7 -113.27 -5.99 -8.43
C ARG A 7 -113.01 -5.01 -9.58
N VAL A 8 -112.08 -5.39 -10.45
CA VAL A 8 -112.17 -5.09 -11.89
C VAL A 8 -111.87 -6.38 -12.65
N GLN A 9 -112.90 -6.98 -13.24
CA GLN A 9 -112.77 -7.93 -14.35
C GLN A 9 -112.66 -7.12 -15.63
N ARG A 10 -111.63 -7.36 -16.45
CA ARG A 10 -111.70 -7.17 -17.90
C ARG A 10 -110.85 -8.23 -18.60
N GLY A 11 -111.54 -9.02 -19.43
CA GLY A 11 -111.10 -9.40 -20.77
C GLY A 11 -109.82 -10.20 -20.89
N CYS A 12 -109.99 -11.51 -21.04
CA CYS A 12 -109.08 -12.37 -21.78
C CYS A 12 -108.92 -11.84 -23.22
N PRO A 13 -107.71 -11.70 -23.76
CA PRO A 13 -107.41 -12.14 -25.10
C PRO A 13 -106.87 -13.58 -25.01
N ILE A 14 -107.63 -14.49 -25.60
CA ILE A 14 -107.10 -15.76 -26.08
C ILE A 14 -106.13 -15.35 -27.18
N GLU A 15 -104.83 -15.33 -26.90
CA GLU A 15 -103.81 -15.18 -27.93
C GLU A 15 -102.95 -16.44 -27.94
N SER A 16 -103.28 -17.25 -28.94
CA SER A 16 -102.46 -18.26 -29.62
C SER A 16 -101.45 -19.01 -28.77
N GLY A 17 -101.63 -20.33 -28.69
CA GLY A 17 -100.50 -21.22 -28.45
C GLY A 17 -99.36 -20.82 -29.38
N MET A 18 -98.29 -20.27 -28.80
CA MET A 18 -96.99 -20.36 -29.41
C MET A 18 -96.72 -21.85 -29.46
N THR A 19 -96.96 -22.41 -30.65
CA THR A 19 -96.42 -23.69 -31.04
C THR A 19 -94.97 -23.68 -30.59
N SER A 20 -94.58 -24.60 -29.69
CA SER A 20 -93.18 -25.00 -29.61
C SER A 20 -92.87 -25.55 -30.99
N ASN A 21 -92.42 -24.67 -31.89
CA ASN A 21 -91.89 -25.07 -33.17
C ASN A 21 -90.72 -25.97 -32.80
N GLY A 22 -90.91 -27.28 -33.01
CA GLY A 22 -89.83 -28.24 -32.81
C GLY A 22 -88.62 -27.77 -33.59
N PHE A 23 -87.44 -27.84 -32.99
CA PHE A 23 -86.21 -27.47 -33.67
C PHE A 23 -86.11 -28.25 -34.98
N THR A 24 -85.75 -27.54 -36.04
CA THR A 24 -85.44 -28.22 -37.30
C THR A 24 -84.20 -29.08 -37.10
N LEU A 25 -84.11 -30.23 -37.78
CA LEU A 25 -82.93 -31.11 -37.67
C LEU A 25 -81.63 -30.34 -37.98
N ILE A 26 -81.70 -29.36 -38.89
CA ILE A 26 -80.57 -28.52 -39.27
C ILE A 26 -80.14 -27.56 -38.15
N GLU A 27 -81.07 -26.98 -37.39
CA GLU A 27 -80.74 -26.13 -36.22
C GLU A 27 -80.02 -26.92 -35.12
N VAL A 28 -80.47 -28.14 -34.82
CA VAL A 28 -79.83 -29.00 -33.81
C VAL A 28 -78.41 -29.36 -34.24
N VAL A 29 -78.20 -29.63 -35.54
CA VAL A 29 -76.87 -29.93 -36.09
C VAL A 29 -75.95 -28.72 -36.04
N ILE A 30 -76.43 -27.52 -36.41
CA ILE A 30 -75.61 -26.30 -36.37
C ILE A 30 -75.29 -25.91 -34.92
N ALA A 31 -76.28 -25.96 -34.02
CA ALA A 31 -76.08 -25.63 -32.61
C ALA A 31 -75.12 -26.60 -31.92
N SER A 32 -75.23 -27.91 -32.20
CA SER A 32 -74.30 -28.91 -31.66
C SER A 32 -72.89 -28.79 -32.25
N PHE A 33 -72.75 -28.40 -33.52
CA PHE A 33 -71.45 -28.10 -34.13
C PHE A 33 -70.78 -26.88 -33.50
N ILE A 34 -71.51 -25.77 -33.34
CA ILE A 34 -71.01 -24.54 -32.69
C ILE A 34 -70.62 -24.85 -31.23
N LEU A 35 -71.50 -25.52 -30.48
CA LEU A 35 -71.20 -25.90 -29.10
C LEU A 35 -69.98 -26.84 -29.02
N GLY A 36 -69.88 -27.82 -29.93
CA GLY A 36 -68.75 -28.74 -30.00
C GLY A 36 -67.42 -28.02 -30.24
N THR A 37 -67.38 -27.08 -31.20
CA THR A 37 -66.17 -26.28 -31.46
C THR A 37 -65.78 -25.41 -30.28
N ILE A 38 -66.75 -24.80 -29.58
CA ILE A 38 -66.50 -24.02 -28.36
C ILE A 38 -65.91 -24.90 -27.24
N VAL A 39 -66.49 -26.09 -27.00
CA VAL A 39 -66.01 -27.01 -25.96
C VAL A 39 -64.59 -27.49 -26.25
N VAL A 40 -64.29 -27.85 -27.50
CA VAL A 40 -62.93 -28.24 -27.91
C VAL A 40 -61.94 -27.07 -27.75
N GLY A 41 -62.36 -25.85 -28.11
CA GLY A 41 -61.55 -24.64 -27.92
C GLY A 41 -61.22 -24.39 -26.45
N ILE A 42 -62.21 -24.48 -25.56
CA ILE A 42 -62.03 -24.29 -24.11
C ILE A 42 -61.11 -25.38 -23.53
N PHE A 43 -61.32 -26.65 -23.87
CA PHE A 43 -60.49 -27.75 -23.37
C PHE A 43 -59.04 -27.61 -23.86
N SER A 44 -58.84 -27.20 -25.11
CA SER A 44 -57.50 -26.94 -25.67
C SER A 44 -56.79 -25.81 -24.90
N LEU A 45 -57.48 -24.71 -24.60
CA LEU A 45 -56.92 -23.61 -23.79
C LEU A 45 -56.60 -24.04 -22.35
N MET A 46 -57.45 -24.87 -21.74
CA MET A 46 -57.22 -25.39 -20.39
C MET A 46 -55.97 -26.28 -20.35
N THR A 47 -55.80 -27.19 -21.32
CA THR A 47 -54.60 -28.03 -21.40
C THR A 47 -53.33 -27.22 -21.67
N LEU A 48 -53.40 -26.18 -22.51
CA LEU A 48 -52.27 -25.28 -22.73
C LEU A 48 -51.89 -24.52 -21.46
N THR A 49 -52.87 -24.02 -20.70
CA THR A 49 -52.65 -23.31 -19.44
C THR A 49 -51.99 -24.20 -18.39
N LEU A 50 -52.44 -25.45 -18.26
CA LEU A 50 -51.83 -26.42 -17.36
C LEU A 50 -50.40 -26.76 -17.74
N LYS A 51 -50.14 -27.03 -19.03
CA LYS A 51 -48.77 -27.26 -19.53
C LYS A 51 -47.88 -26.05 -19.25
N ALA A 52 -48.39 -24.83 -19.45
CA ALA A 52 -47.64 -23.60 -19.21
C ALA A 52 -47.33 -23.38 -17.73
N SER A 53 -48.27 -23.71 -16.84
CA SER A 53 -48.08 -23.68 -15.40
C SER A 53 -47.00 -24.67 -14.94
N HIS A 54 -47.05 -25.92 -15.44
CA HIS A 54 -46.03 -26.93 -15.14
C HIS A 54 -44.65 -26.53 -15.68
N ASP A 55 -44.58 -25.95 -16.87
CA ASP A 55 -43.32 -25.45 -17.42
C ASP A 55 -42.76 -24.27 -16.59
N GLY A 56 -43.63 -23.38 -16.11
CA GLY A 56 -43.27 -22.32 -15.16
C GLY A 56 -42.69 -22.86 -13.85
N GLN A 57 -43.29 -23.91 -13.29
CA GLN A 57 -42.76 -24.59 -12.10
C GLN A 57 -41.38 -25.22 -12.37
N ARG A 58 -41.21 -25.89 -13.52
CA ARG A 58 -39.91 -26.47 -13.92
C ARG A 58 -38.84 -25.41 -14.07
N ARG A 59 -39.18 -24.24 -14.61
CA ARG A 59 -38.26 -23.11 -14.72
C ARG A 59 -37.83 -22.56 -13.36
N ILE A 60 -38.72 -22.52 -12.36
CA ILE A 60 -38.36 -22.12 -10.99
C ILE A 60 -37.35 -23.12 -10.40
N VAL A 61 -37.58 -24.42 -10.56
CA VAL A 61 -36.64 -25.46 -10.12
C VAL A 61 -35.32 -25.37 -10.86
N ALA A 62 -35.34 -25.21 -12.19
CA ALA A 62 -34.13 -25.02 -13.00
C ALA A 62 -33.32 -23.79 -12.57
N THR A 63 -33.99 -22.70 -12.20
CA THR A 63 -33.34 -21.51 -11.64
C THR A 63 -32.70 -21.79 -10.29
N GLY A 64 -33.36 -22.57 -9.42
CA GLY A 64 -32.78 -23.04 -8.17
C GLY A 64 -31.52 -23.88 -8.39
N LEU A 65 -31.58 -24.85 -9.30
CA LEU A 65 -30.43 -25.70 -9.65
C LEU A 65 -29.27 -24.90 -10.26
N ALA A 66 -29.57 -23.93 -11.13
CA ALA A 66 -28.55 -23.06 -11.72
C ALA A 66 -27.85 -22.23 -10.64
N ASN A 67 -28.61 -21.66 -9.70
CA ASN A 67 -28.04 -20.91 -8.57
C ASN A 67 -27.23 -21.82 -7.64
N GLU A 68 -27.75 -23.01 -7.29
CA GLU A 68 -27.03 -23.99 -6.47
C GLU A 68 -25.67 -24.33 -7.10
N LYS A 69 -25.65 -24.61 -8.41
CA LYS A 69 -24.41 -24.87 -9.14
C LYS A 69 -23.49 -23.66 -9.17
N MET A 70 -24.02 -22.46 -9.37
CA MET A 70 -23.24 -21.23 -9.38
C MET A 70 -22.62 -20.91 -8.02
N GLU A 71 -23.34 -21.12 -6.92
CA GLU A 71 -22.83 -20.94 -5.56
C GLU A 71 -21.75 -21.97 -5.21
N MET A 72 -21.88 -23.22 -5.68
CA MET A 72 -20.80 -24.20 -5.57
C MET A 72 -19.53 -23.73 -6.29
N ILE A 73 -19.67 -23.15 -7.50
CA ILE A 73 -18.53 -22.60 -8.25
C ILE A 73 -17.87 -21.44 -7.50
N ARG A 74 -18.67 -20.52 -6.95
CA ARG A 74 -18.17 -19.34 -6.21
C ARG A 74 -17.45 -19.68 -4.90
N ASN A 75 -17.76 -20.82 -4.30
CA ASN A 75 -17.16 -21.26 -3.04
C ASN A 75 -15.88 -22.10 -3.24
N LEU A 76 -15.43 -22.31 -4.48
CA LEU A 76 -14.16 -22.99 -4.75
C LEU A 76 -12.99 -22.00 -4.74
N PRO A 77 -11.79 -22.41 -4.27
CA PRO A 77 -10.56 -21.67 -4.54
C PRO A 77 -10.39 -21.47 -6.04
N TYR A 78 -9.93 -20.29 -6.47
CA TYR A 78 -9.81 -19.95 -7.89
C TYR A 78 -9.07 -21.02 -8.69
N ALA A 79 -7.96 -21.54 -8.17
CA ALA A 79 -7.17 -22.59 -8.82
C ALA A 79 -7.99 -23.87 -9.12
N SER A 80 -9.00 -24.18 -8.30
CA SER A 80 -9.87 -25.35 -8.44
C SER A 80 -11.11 -25.10 -9.30
N VAL A 81 -11.38 -23.84 -9.68
CA VAL A 81 -12.49 -23.49 -10.58
C VAL A 81 -12.15 -23.97 -11.98
N GLY A 82 -12.79 -25.07 -12.38
CA GLY A 82 -12.58 -25.71 -13.67
C GLY A 82 -13.44 -26.95 -13.78
N THR A 83 -13.50 -27.53 -14.98
CA THR A 83 -14.32 -28.72 -15.22
C THR A 83 -13.48 -29.99 -15.32
N VAL A 84 -14.08 -31.13 -14.97
CA VAL A 84 -13.43 -32.44 -15.12
C VAL A 84 -13.17 -32.69 -16.61
N GLY A 85 -11.90 -32.85 -16.97
CA GLY A 85 -11.48 -33.02 -18.37
C GLY A 85 -11.54 -31.75 -19.23
N GLY A 86 -11.79 -30.58 -18.63
CA GLY A 86 -11.80 -29.29 -19.32
C GLY A 86 -10.52 -28.48 -19.15
N ILE A 87 -10.51 -27.29 -19.74
CA ILE A 87 -9.46 -26.27 -19.60
C ILE A 87 -10.17 -24.95 -19.27
N PRO A 88 -10.06 -24.44 -18.02
CA PRO A 88 -9.28 -24.95 -16.90
C PRO A 88 -9.78 -26.29 -16.34
N ALA A 89 -8.83 -27.10 -15.87
CA ALA A 89 -9.11 -28.35 -15.18
C ALA A 89 -9.65 -28.07 -13.77
N GLY A 90 -10.63 -28.86 -13.32
CA GLY A 90 -11.16 -28.76 -11.96
C GLY A 90 -12.09 -29.92 -11.62
N SER A 91 -12.86 -29.76 -10.53
CA SER A 91 -13.71 -30.82 -9.99
C SER A 91 -15.16 -30.81 -10.49
N ILE A 92 -15.55 -29.81 -11.28
CA ILE A 92 -16.95 -29.62 -11.68
C ILE A 92 -17.27 -30.48 -12.91
N ALA A 93 -18.32 -31.30 -12.85
CA ALA A 93 -18.78 -32.03 -14.02
C ALA A 93 -19.28 -31.06 -15.13
N GLN A 94 -18.86 -31.28 -16.37
CA GLN A 94 -19.32 -30.50 -17.53
C GLN A 94 -20.81 -30.72 -17.82
N THR A 95 -21.32 -31.91 -17.51
CA THR A 95 -22.74 -32.25 -17.65
C THR A 95 -23.15 -33.21 -16.54
N GLU A 96 -24.30 -32.96 -15.93
CA GLU A 96 -24.91 -33.86 -14.95
C GLU A 96 -26.44 -33.87 -15.11
N GLN A 97 -27.06 -34.99 -14.75
CA GLN A 97 -28.51 -35.11 -14.67
C GLN A 97 -28.94 -35.02 -13.21
N VAL A 98 -29.95 -34.20 -12.94
CA VAL A 98 -30.50 -33.99 -11.61
C VAL A 98 -32.00 -34.23 -11.64
N ASP A 99 -32.47 -35.19 -10.85
CA ASP A 99 -33.88 -35.46 -10.69
C ASP A 99 -34.48 -34.63 -9.55
N ARG A 100 -35.53 -33.86 -9.87
CA ARG A 100 -36.34 -33.08 -8.92
C ARG A 100 -37.81 -33.19 -9.29
N ASN A 101 -38.65 -33.58 -8.34
CA ASN A 101 -40.11 -33.72 -8.53
C ASN A 101 -40.49 -34.62 -9.73
N SER A 102 -39.81 -35.75 -9.89
CA SER A 102 -40.00 -36.70 -11.01
C SER A 102 -39.76 -36.10 -12.40
N GLN A 103 -39.00 -35.00 -12.47
CA GLN A 103 -38.49 -34.42 -13.71
C GLN A 103 -36.96 -34.44 -13.66
N THR A 104 -36.36 -34.95 -14.74
CA THR A 104 -34.91 -34.88 -14.95
C THR A 104 -34.56 -33.54 -15.59
N TYR A 105 -33.56 -32.87 -15.00
CA TYR A 105 -32.93 -31.67 -15.52
C TYR A 105 -31.51 -32.01 -15.95
N THR A 106 -31.05 -31.45 -17.06
CA THR A 106 -29.65 -31.54 -17.47
C THR A 106 -28.95 -30.23 -17.14
N VAL A 107 -27.98 -30.28 -16.25
CA VAL A 107 -27.14 -29.13 -15.89
C VAL A 107 -25.85 -29.24 -16.70
N THR A 108 -25.59 -28.25 -17.53
CA THR A 108 -24.38 -28.13 -18.35
C THR A 108 -23.54 -26.98 -17.81
N THR A 109 -22.28 -27.23 -17.49
CA THR A 109 -21.34 -26.22 -16.97
C THR A 109 -20.17 -26.09 -17.93
N ASP A 110 -19.90 -24.86 -18.38
CA ASP A 110 -18.76 -24.49 -19.23
C ASP A 110 -17.95 -23.43 -18.48
N ILE A 111 -16.67 -23.70 -18.26
CA ILE A 111 -15.74 -22.78 -17.59
C ILE A 111 -14.55 -22.61 -18.49
N ARG A 112 -14.19 -21.35 -18.78
CA ARG A 112 -13.09 -21.00 -19.68
C ARG A 112 -12.30 -19.82 -19.14
N TYR A 113 -11.02 -19.77 -19.48
CA TYR A 113 -10.24 -18.54 -19.38
C TYR A 113 -10.76 -17.52 -20.38
N ILE A 114 -10.79 -16.27 -19.96
CA ILE A 114 -11.08 -15.11 -20.80
C ILE A 114 -9.82 -14.27 -20.89
N ASP A 115 -9.57 -13.79 -22.10
CA ASP A 115 -8.54 -12.84 -22.50
C ASP A 115 -9.27 -11.49 -22.68
N ASP A 116 -9.07 -10.55 -21.74
CA ASP A 116 -9.77 -9.27 -21.65
C ASP A 116 -8.99 -8.16 -22.39
N PRO A 117 -9.60 -7.42 -23.33
CA PRO A 117 -8.91 -6.39 -24.11
C PRO A 117 -8.34 -5.19 -23.32
N TYR A 118 -8.52 -5.12 -22.00
CA TYR A 118 -8.18 -3.96 -21.18
C TYR A 118 -6.68 -3.63 -21.17
N ASP A 119 -5.81 -4.62 -21.09
CA ASP A 119 -4.35 -4.44 -21.07
C ASP A 119 -3.61 -5.07 -22.27
N GLY A 120 -4.35 -5.74 -23.15
CA GLY A 120 -3.86 -6.36 -24.35
C GLY A 120 -4.72 -7.57 -24.69
N THR A 121 -4.23 -8.39 -25.60
CA THR A 121 -4.69 -9.76 -25.82
C THR A 121 -3.50 -10.58 -26.31
N ALA A 122 -3.62 -11.90 -26.37
CA ALA A 122 -2.59 -12.76 -26.98
C ALA A 122 -2.32 -12.49 -28.47
N THR A 123 -3.07 -11.60 -29.12
CA THR A 123 -2.89 -11.24 -30.52
C THR A 123 -2.75 -9.74 -30.76
N SER A 124 -2.77 -8.91 -29.72
CA SER A 124 -2.65 -7.45 -29.86
C SER A 124 -1.19 -6.99 -29.94
N SER A 125 -1.03 -5.68 -30.19
CA SER A 125 0.24 -4.96 -30.06
C SER A 125 0.00 -3.76 -29.14
N PRO A 126 0.58 -3.71 -27.92
CA PRO A 126 1.50 -4.69 -27.35
C PRO A 126 0.84 -6.06 -27.11
N LEU A 127 1.66 -7.13 -27.16
CA LEU A 127 1.22 -8.50 -26.88
C LEU A 127 1.01 -8.64 -25.37
N ASP A 128 -0.13 -9.17 -24.96
CA ASP A 128 -0.29 -9.68 -23.61
C ASP A 128 0.18 -11.15 -23.56
N THR A 129 1.12 -11.41 -22.65
CA THR A 129 1.76 -12.72 -22.45
C THR A 129 1.10 -13.55 -21.36
N VAL A 130 0.19 -12.97 -20.57
CA VAL A 130 -0.54 -13.65 -19.49
C VAL A 130 -2.03 -13.58 -19.78
N ASN A 131 -2.46 -14.03 -20.95
CA ASN A 131 -3.81 -13.80 -21.52
C ASN A 131 -4.96 -14.61 -20.90
N THR A 132 -4.97 -14.72 -19.57
CA THR A 132 -5.88 -15.55 -18.79
C THR A 132 -6.41 -14.76 -17.59
N ASP A 133 -7.00 -13.60 -17.86
CA ASP A 133 -7.41 -12.57 -16.89
C ASP A 133 -8.29 -13.12 -15.78
N TYR A 134 -9.32 -13.83 -16.20
CA TYR A 134 -10.30 -14.42 -15.31
C TYR A 134 -10.94 -15.64 -15.94
N LYS A 135 -11.68 -16.37 -15.11
CA LYS A 135 -12.51 -17.49 -15.55
C LYS A 135 -13.94 -17.02 -15.72
N GLN A 136 -14.57 -17.36 -16.84
CA GLN A 136 -16.01 -17.22 -17.00
C GLN A 136 -16.68 -18.57 -16.79
N ALA A 137 -17.61 -18.64 -15.84
CA ALA A 137 -18.45 -19.80 -15.60
C ALA A 137 -19.84 -19.58 -16.19
N ARG A 138 -20.24 -20.48 -17.08
CA ARG A 138 -21.56 -20.55 -17.73
C ARG A 138 -22.28 -21.81 -17.24
N VAL A 139 -23.39 -21.65 -16.53
CA VAL A 139 -24.25 -22.74 -16.06
C VAL A 139 -25.58 -22.68 -16.80
N GLU A 140 -25.90 -23.74 -17.54
CA GLU A 140 -27.15 -23.88 -18.27
C GLU A 140 -27.94 -25.08 -17.77
N VAL A 141 -29.21 -24.87 -17.44
CA VAL A 141 -30.12 -25.93 -17.00
C VAL A 141 -31.24 -26.09 -18.02
N THR A 142 -31.37 -27.30 -18.58
CA THR A 142 -32.41 -27.68 -19.54
C THR A 142 -33.32 -28.75 -18.94
N TRP A 143 -34.56 -28.79 -19.40
CA TRP A 143 -35.54 -29.83 -19.07
C TRP A 143 -36.39 -30.14 -20.31
N ASP A 144 -37.01 -31.32 -20.30
CA ASP A 144 -37.94 -31.68 -21.38
C ASP A 144 -39.23 -30.84 -21.26
N SER A 145 -39.44 -29.92 -22.21
CA SER A 145 -40.61 -29.06 -22.28
C SER A 145 -41.43 -29.35 -23.53
N THR A 146 -42.73 -29.48 -23.34
CA THR A 146 -43.69 -29.72 -24.43
C THR A 146 -44.29 -28.43 -25.02
N ILE A 147 -43.86 -27.26 -24.54
CA ILE A 147 -44.31 -25.94 -25.02
C ILE A 147 -43.17 -25.18 -25.68
N THR A 148 -42.04 -25.00 -24.99
CA THR A 148 -40.90 -24.23 -25.52
C THR A 148 -39.59 -24.81 -25.08
N ASN A 149 -38.62 -24.93 -25.98
CA ASN A 149 -37.25 -25.31 -25.63
C ASN A 149 -36.54 -24.11 -24.97
N ARG A 150 -36.77 -23.90 -23.67
CA ARG A 150 -36.18 -22.79 -22.89
C ARG A 150 -35.24 -23.37 -21.84
N SER A 151 -34.05 -22.80 -21.75
CA SER A 151 -33.08 -23.08 -20.69
C SER A 151 -33.06 -21.94 -19.67
N VAL A 152 -32.51 -22.22 -18.50
CA VAL A 152 -32.05 -21.19 -17.57
C VAL A 152 -30.54 -21.10 -17.69
N LEU A 153 -30.01 -19.91 -17.97
CA LEU A 153 -28.59 -19.65 -18.12
C LEU A 153 -28.13 -18.61 -17.09
N LEU A 154 -27.09 -18.96 -16.35
CA LEU A 154 -26.35 -18.04 -15.49
C LEU A 154 -24.91 -17.95 -15.96
N ILE A 155 -24.37 -16.73 -15.95
CA ILE A 155 -22.97 -16.46 -16.28
C ILE A 155 -22.36 -15.69 -15.11
N ALA A 156 -21.16 -16.05 -14.70
CA ALA A 156 -20.37 -15.32 -13.71
C ALA A 156 -18.92 -15.19 -14.19
N GLN A 157 -18.30 -14.06 -13.86
CA GLN A 157 -16.85 -13.87 -13.96
C GLN A 157 -16.24 -14.13 -12.58
N ILE A 158 -15.10 -14.82 -12.57
CA ILE A 158 -14.41 -15.27 -11.37
C ILE A 158 -12.97 -14.83 -11.57
N ALA A 159 -12.49 -13.91 -10.74
CA ALA A 159 -11.14 -13.35 -10.80
C ALA A 159 -10.23 -14.01 -9.74
N PRO A 160 -8.92 -14.13 -10.00
CA PRO A 160 -7.96 -14.62 -9.01
C PRO A 160 -7.87 -13.64 -7.83
N ASN A 161 -7.38 -14.12 -6.68
CA ASN A 161 -7.01 -13.20 -5.60
C ASN A 161 -5.72 -12.47 -6.00
N GLY A 162 -5.73 -11.14 -5.93
CA GLY A 162 -4.59 -10.31 -6.30
C GLY A 162 -4.64 -9.87 -7.76
N ILE A 163 -3.52 -10.03 -8.47
CA ILE A 163 -3.37 -9.68 -9.89
C ILE A 163 -3.44 -10.96 -10.73
N GLU A 164 -3.89 -10.82 -11.98
CA GLU A 164 -3.86 -11.85 -13.01
C GLU A 164 -2.56 -12.69 -13.00
N GLY A 165 -2.70 -14.01 -13.15
CA GLY A 165 -1.58 -14.96 -13.06
C GLY A 165 -1.08 -15.25 -11.62
N GLY A 166 -1.67 -14.63 -10.59
CA GLY A 166 -1.27 -14.73 -9.18
C GLY A 166 -1.68 -16.01 -8.44
N ASP A 167 -2.37 -16.97 -9.04
CA ASP A 167 -2.95 -18.10 -8.27
C ASP A 167 -1.92 -19.04 -7.62
N SER A 168 -0.71 -19.08 -8.17
CA SER A 168 0.42 -19.85 -7.66
C SER A 168 1.65 -18.99 -7.38
N LEU A 169 1.55 -17.68 -7.56
CA LEU A 169 2.65 -16.72 -7.54
C LEU A 169 2.26 -15.48 -6.70
N GLY A 170 3.24 -14.71 -6.25
CA GLY A 170 3.02 -13.45 -5.57
C GLY A 170 3.12 -12.27 -6.53
N THR A 171 2.63 -11.12 -6.07
CA THR A 171 2.82 -9.82 -6.75
C THR A 171 3.59 -8.88 -5.84
N LEU A 172 4.58 -8.16 -6.37
CA LEU A 172 5.18 -7.01 -5.71
C LEU A 172 4.60 -5.72 -6.29
N VAL A 173 4.05 -4.87 -5.44
CA VAL A 173 3.75 -3.48 -5.78
C VAL A 173 4.78 -2.61 -5.05
N PHE A 174 5.63 -1.96 -5.82
CA PHE A 174 6.69 -1.09 -5.33
C PHE A 174 6.41 0.37 -5.65
N GLN A 175 6.74 1.26 -4.72
CA GLN A 175 6.63 2.71 -4.87
C GLN A 175 7.95 3.40 -4.49
N ALA A 176 8.51 4.17 -5.41
CA ALA A 176 9.60 5.10 -5.14
C ALA A 176 9.02 6.50 -4.92
N LEU A 177 9.31 7.12 -3.78
CA LEU A 177 8.91 8.48 -3.44
C LEU A 177 10.13 9.35 -3.14
N ASN A 178 10.02 10.66 -3.28
CA ASN A 178 10.99 11.62 -2.74
C ASN A 178 10.52 12.16 -1.38
N ALA A 179 11.33 13.02 -0.75
CA ALA A 179 11.05 13.70 0.51
C ALA A 179 9.74 14.49 0.52
N ALA A 180 9.28 14.97 -0.64
CA ALA A 180 8.00 15.67 -0.80
C ALA A 180 6.80 14.71 -0.97
N GLY A 181 7.02 13.39 -0.90
CA GLY A 181 6.00 12.36 -1.12
C GLY A 181 5.59 12.20 -2.59
N SER A 182 6.33 12.80 -3.53
CA SER A 182 6.05 12.67 -4.96
C SER A 182 6.77 11.46 -5.54
N GLY A 183 6.13 10.77 -6.49
CA GLY A 183 6.70 9.65 -7.21
C GLY A 183 8.01 10.00 -7.92
N VAL A 184 9.02 9.14 -7.80
CA VAL A 184 10.29 9.32 -8.53
C VAL A 184 10.22 8.60 -9.87
N SER A 185 10.01 9.40 -10.92
CA SER A 185 9.87 8.89 -12.28
C SER A 185 11.11 8.14 -12.76
N ARG A 186 10.89 7.00 -13.44
CA ARG A 186 11.95 6.21 -14.07
C ARG A 186 13.05 5.74 -13.11
N ALA A 187 12.76 5.66 -11.81
CA ALA A 187 13.66 5.03 -10.85
C ALA A 187 13.96 3.59 -11.31
N VAL A 188 15.23 3.21 -11.29
CA VAL A 188 15.71 1.87 -11.63
C VAL A 188 15.41 0.97 -10.44
N VAL A 189 14.62 -0.07 -10.67
CA VAL A 189 14.23 -1.06 -9.68
C VAL A 189 14.85 -2.39 -10.07
N ARG A 190 15.74 -2.91 -9.22
CA ARG A 190 16.36 -4.23 -9.37
C ARG A 190 15.82 -5.18 -8.31
N LEU A 191 15.28 -6.31 -8.74
CA LEU A 191 14.78 -7.38 -7.89
C LEU A 191 15.61 -8.65 -8.12
N VAL A 192 16.23 -9.18 -7.08
CA VAL A 192 17.08 -10.37 -7.14
C VAL A 192 16.57 -11.44 -6.17
N ASN A 193 16.56 -12.71 -6.61
CA ASN A 193 16.31 -13.86 -5.77
C ASN A 193 16.98 -15.11 -6.35
N ASP A 194 18.06 -15.56 -5.72
CA ASP A 194 18.81 -16.76 -6.12
C ASP A 194 18.26 -18.05 -5.47
N SER A 195 17.26 -17.95 -4.58
CA SER A 195 16.66 -19.09 -3.87
C SER A 195 15.49 -19.73 -4.60
N VAL A 196 15.08 -19.17 -5.74
CA VAL A 196 13.97 -19.64 -6.57
C VAL A 196 14.48 -20.21 -7.90
N SER A 197 13.66 -21.00 -8.59
CA SER A 197 14.03 -21.62 -9.88
C SER A 197 12.98 -21.30 -10.95
N PRO A 198 13.35 -20.65 -12.07
CA PRO A 198 14.68 -20.08 -12.33
C PRO A 198 15.01 -18.93 -11.36
N ALA A 199 16.32 -18.69 -11.13
CA ALA A 199 16.77 -17.56 -10.32
C ALA A 199 16.34 -16.24 -10.98
N ILE A 200 16.01 -15.25 -10.15
CA ILE A 200 15.51 -13.94 -10.60
C ILE A 200 16.62 -12.90 -10.47
N ASN A 201 16.84 -12.17 -11.56
CA ASN A 201 17.64 -10.94 -11.59
C ASN A 201 16.98 -9.98 -12.58
N LEU A 202 15.90 -9.35 -12.12
CA LEU A 202 15.07 -8.45 -12.91
C LEU A 202 15.52 -7.01 -12.69
N THR A 203 15.66 -6.25 -13.77
CA THR A 203 15.78 -4.79 -13.72
C THR A 203 14.63 -4.18 -14.52
N THR A 204 13.89 -3.26 -13.90
CA THR A 204 12.78 -2.54 -14.51
C THR A 204 12.81 -1.07 -14.07
N TYR A 205 11.88 -0.28 -14.58
CA TYR A 205 11.81 1.16 -14.33
C TYR A 205 10.44 1.54 -13.77
N ALA A 206 10.44 2.43 -12.79
CA ALA A 206 9.23 3.02 -12.26
C ALA A 206 8.49 3.87 -13.31
N SER A 207 7.17 3.90 -13.20
CA SER A 207 6.29 4.76 -13.99
C SER A 207 6.56 6.25 -13.73
N ILE A 208 5.80 7.15 -14.37
CA ILE A 208 5.87 8.60 -14.09
C ILE A 208 5.53 8.92 -12.62
N ASP A 209 4.67 8.10 -12.01
CA ASP A 209 4.24 8.24 -10.62
C ASP A 209 5.14 7.47 -9.65
N GLY A 210 6.28 6.94 -10.09
CA GLY A 210 7.22 6.20 -9.23
C GLY A 210 6.78 4.78 -8.86
N GLN A 211 5.77 4.22 -9.53
CA GLN A 211 5.23 2.90 -9.23
C GLN A 211 5.83 1.81 -10.14
N VAL A 212 6.05 0.62 -9.58
CA VAL A 212 6.31 -0.62 -10.32
C VAL A 212 5.39 -1.71 -9.81
N VAL A 213 4.76 -2.45 -10.71
CA VAL A 213 4.00 -3.67 -10.38
C VAL A 213 4.70 -4.86 -11.04
N ILE A 214 5.07 -5.86 -10.25
CA ILE A 214 5.76 -7.07 -10.69
C ILE A 214 4.91 -8.28 -10.26
N PRO A 215 3.98 -8.73 -11.13
CA PRO A 215 3.25 -9.97 -10.90
C PRO A 215 4.15 -11.20 -11.18
N GLY A 216 3.67 -12.38 -10.82
CA GLY A 216 4.31 -13.64 -11.20
C GLY A 216 5.58 -14.00 -10.42
N LEU A 217 5.77 -13.46 -9.22
CA LEU A 217 6.93 -13.81 -8.38
C LEU A 217 6.76 -15.19 -7.74
N PRO A 218 7.69 -16.15 -7.94
CA PRO A 218 7.71 -17.41 -7.20
C PRO A 218 7.61 -17.18 -5.68
N ILE A 219 6.85 -18.02 -5.01
CA ILE A 219 6.64 -17.94 -3.55
C ILE A 219 7.97 -18.16 -2.84
N SER A 220 8.35 -17.23 -1.97
CA SER A 220 9.55 -17.37 -1.14
C SER A 220 9.49 -16.44 0.08
N ALA A 221 10.01 -16.90 1.21
CA ALA A 221 9.95 -16.16 2.47
C ALA A 221 11.30 -15.51 2.80
N GLY A 222 11.33 -14.17 2.76
CA GLY A 222 12.48 -13.37 3.17
C GLY A 222 13.71 -13.54 2.29
N THR A 223 13.54 -13.68 0.97
CA THR A 223 14.66 -13.95 0.03
C THR A 223 14.75 -12.97 -1.13
N TYR A 224 13.72 -12.14 -1.35
CA TYR A 224 13.74 -11.16 -2.42
C TYR A 224 14.50 -9.90 -1.99
N GLN A 225 15.64 -9.67 -2.65
CA GLN A 225 16.41 -8.44 -2.48
C GLN A 225 15.93 -7.39 -3.49
N LEU A 226 15.49 -6.25 -2.98
CA LEU A 226 15.04 -5.11 -3.78
C LEU A 226 16.05 -3.98 -3.64
N THR A 227 16.50 -3.42 -4.75
CA THR A 227 17.31 -2.20 -4.81
C THR A 227 16.60 -1.19 -5.70
N VAL A 228 16.51 0.06 -5.26
CA VAL A 228 16.00 1.16 -6.07
C VAL A 228 17.04 2.28 -6.15
N SER A 229 17.22 2.86 -7.32
CA SER A 229 18.14 3.98 -7.56
C SER A 229 17.62 4.88 -8.67
N GLY A 230 18.23 6.05 -8.86
CA GLY A 230 17.95 6.92 -10.00
C GLY A 230 19.16 7.79 -10.33
N GLU A 231 19.27 8.27 -11.56
CA GLU A 231 20.34 9.19 -11.94
C GLU A 231 20.21 10.51 -11.17
N GLY A 232 21.23 10.86 -10.37
CA GLY A 232 21.20 12.01 -9.46
C GLY A 232 20.28 11.84 -8.25
N TYR A 233 19.84 10.60 -7.98
CA TYR A 233 19.06 10.24 -6.79
C TYR A 233 19.84 9.22 -5.92
N THR A 234 19.56 9.22 -4.63
CA THR A 234 20.10 8.26 -3.67
C THR A 234 19.61 6.84 -3.98
N THR A 235 20.27 5.86 -3.38
CA THR A 235 19.92 4.43 -3.51
C THR A 235 19.33 3.93 -2.20
N GLU A 236 18.31 3.08 -2.30
CA GLU A 236 17.72 2.35 -1.17
C GLU A 236 17.66 0.86 -1.49
N GLN A 237 17.74 0.02 -0.46
CA GLN A 237 17.68 -1.42 -0.64
C GLN A 237 17.20 -2.19 0.59
N THR A 238 16.80 -3.43 0.33
CA THR A 238 16.70 -4.47 1.36
C THR A 238 18.01 -5.25 1.48
N TYR A 239 18.24 -5.79 2.66
CA TYR A 239 19.46 -6.49 3.03
C TYR A 239 19.13 -7.92 3.53
N PRO A 240 20.01 -8.89 3.26
CA PRO A 240 19.89 -10.21 3.87
C PRO A 240 20.25 -10.15 5.35
N SER A 241 19.61 -11.00 6.16
CA SER A 241 20.06 -11.25 7.52
C SER A 241 21.33 -12.11 7.52
N SER A 242 22.22 -11.83 8.47
CA SER A 242 23.45 -12.60 8.69
C SER A 242 23.69 -12.80 10.19
N ALA A 243 24.77 -13.50 10.56
CA ALA A 243 25.13 -13.68 11.97
C ALA A 243 25.44 -12.35 12.68
N ASP A 244 25.96 -11.36 11.93
CA ASP A 244 26.44 -10.09 12.48
C ASP A 244 25.51 -8.91 12.16
N PHE A 245 24.43 -9.14 11.40
CA PHE A 245 23.51 -8.09 10.98
C PHE A 245 22.08 -8.59 10.84
N THR A 246 21.17 -7.95 11.55
CA THR A 246 19.72 -8.14 11.43
C THR A 246 19.11 -6.84 10.88
N PRO A 247 18.65 -6.82 9.62
CA PRO A 247 17.97 -5.65 9.05
C PRO A 247 16.70 -5.32 9.82
N ASP A 248 16.38 -4.03 9.94
CA ASP A 248 15.07 -3.60 10.43
C ASP A 248 13.96 -4.06 9.47
N VAL A 249 12.71 -4.10 9.93
CA VAL A 249 11.57 -4.62 9.14
C VAL A 249 11.50 -3.97 7.75
N ASP A 250 11.66 -2.65 7.69
CA ASP A 250 11.66 -1.88 6.44
C ASP A 250 12.93 -2.03 5.60
N HIS A 251 13.93 -2.76 6.06
CA HIS A 251 15.15 -3.05 5.31
C HIS A 251 15.39 -4.56 5.14
N SER A 252 14.45 -5.40 5.59
CA SER A 252 14.52 -6.86 5.43
C SER A 252 14.14 -7.30 4.02
N GLN A 253 14.73 -8.42 3.57
CA GLN A 253 14.36 -9.05 2.29
C GLN A 253 12.86 -9.39 2.26
N LEU A 254 12.26 -9.21 1.07
CA LEU A 254 10.82 -9.33 0.91
C LEU A 254 10.38 -10.80 0.86
N THR A 255 9.13 -11.01 1.29
CA THR A 255 8.41 -12.28 1.18
C THR A 255 7.34 -12.17 0.11
N THR A 256 7.15 -13.23 -0.67
CA THR A 256 6.05 -13.39 -1.62
C THR A 256 5.21 -14.60 -1.23
N ILE A 257 3.89 -14.47 -1.34
CA ILE A 257 2.91 -15.49 -0.99
C ILE A 257 1.96 -15.65 -2.18
N ALA A 258 1.47 -16.88 -2.42
CA ALA A 258 0.52 -17.16 -3.51
C ALA A 258 -0.73 -16.26 -3.40
N GLY A 259 -1.10 -15.61 -4.51
CA GLY A 259 -2.29 -14.76 -4.59
C GLY A 259 -2.24 -13.50 -3.73
N ALA A 260 -1.09 -13.18 -3.14
CA ALA A 260 -0.91 -12.02 -2.27
C ALA A 260 -0.13 -10.90 -2.95
N VAL A 261 -0.43 -9.67 -2.55
CA VAL A 261 0.33 -8.48 -2.93
C VAL A 261 1.25 -8.09 -1.77
N THR A 262 2.56 -8.12 -2.04
CA THR A 262 3.58 -7.54 -1.17
C THR A 262 3.77 -6.09 -1.58
N ASN A 263 3.51 -5.16 -0.65
CA ASN A 263 3.74 -3.74 -0.88
C ASN A 263 5.10 -3.33 -0.34
N LYS A 264 5.81 -2.48 -1.08
CA LYS A 264 7.07 -1.89 -0.63
C LYS A 264 7.19 -0.45 -1.07
N THR A 265 7.59 0.43 -0.15
CA THR A 265 7.90 1.82 -0.47
C THR A 265 9.34 2.11 -0.05
N PHE A 266 10.06 2.83 -0.90
CA PHE A 266 11.35 3.43 -0.54
C PHE A 266 11.36 4.91 -0.89
N ALA A 267 12.06 5.68 -0.08
CA ALA A 267 12.31 7.09 -0.34
C ALA A 267 13.68 7.26 -0.99
N ILE A 268 13.73 7.76 -2.22
CA ILE A 268 14.97 8.18 -2.87
C ILE A 268 14.89 9.66 -3.21
N ASP A 269 15.96 10.38 -2.91
CA ASP A 269 16.02 11.83 -2.99
C ASP A 269 17.19 12.27 -3.85
N ARG A 270 17.20 13.53 -4.29
CA ARG A 270 18.38 14.04 -5.00
C ARG A 270 19.61 13.92 -4.10
N THR A 271 20.69 13.41 -4.67
CA THR A 271 21.99 13.28 -3.99
C THR A 271 22.50 14.65 -3.55
N SER A 272 22.99 14.74 -2.31
CA SER A 272 23.56 15.95 -1.73
C SER A 272 25.07 15.83 -1.54
N LYS A 273 25.74 16.96 -1.33
CA LYS A 273 27.18 17.01 -1.00
C LYS A 273 27.38 17.62 0.38
N LEU A 274 28.29 17.04 1.14
CA LEU A 274 28.81 17.64 2.36
C LEU A 274 30.29 17.94 2.21
N THR A 275 30.70 19.15 2.55
CA THR A 275 32.11 19.54 2.72
C THR A 275 32.33 19.90 4.19
N ILE A 276 33.36 19.33 4.81
CA ILE A 276 33.77 19.65 6.18
C ILE A 276 35.10 20.38 6.09
N ASN A 277 35.24 21.53 6.74
CA ASN A 277 36.47 22.28 6.86
C ASN A 277 36.84 22.42 8.33
N THR A 278 38.07 22.06 8.70
CA THR A 278 38.63 22.28 10.04
C THR A 278 39.62 23.43 9.99
N VAL A 279 39.39 24.45 10.82
CA VAL A 279 40.18 25.69 10.82
C VAL A 279 40.49 26.15 12.24
N ASP A 280 41.52 26.97 12.41
CA ASP A 280 41.75 27.72 13.64
C ASP A 280 40.91 29.01 13.73
N GLN A 281 41.11 29.79 14.78
CA GLN A 281 40.40 31.04 15.04
C GLN A 281 40.70 32.15 14.00
N ASP A 282 41.84 32.06 13.32
CA ASP A 282 42.26 32.97 12.25
C ASP A 282 41.83 32.45 10.86
N SER A 283 41.00 31.41 10.82
CA SER A 283 40.54 30.71 9.61
C SER A 283 41.65 30.03 8.80
N ALA A 284 42.80 29.75 9.43
CA ALA A 284 43.84 28.93 8.81
C ALA A 284 43.43 27.44 8.89
N PRO A 285 43.66 26.64 7.82
CA PRO A 285 43.27 25.25 7.82
C PRO A 285 44.08 24.41 8.82
N ILE A 286 43.40 23.53 9.53
CA ILE A 286 44.00 22.50 10.39
C ILE A 286 43.75 21.16 9.70
N GLY A 287 44.81 20.53 9.19
CA GLY A 287 44.72 19.24 8.53
C GLY A 287 44.75 18.04 9.47
N ASP A 288 44.47 16.86 8.92
CA ASP A 288 44.61 15.55 9.59
C ASP A 288 43.79 15.42 10.89
N VAL A 289 42.65 16.13 10.99
CA VAL A 289 41.78 16.08 12.16
C VAL A 289 40.86 14.87 12.06
N ALA A 290 41.03 13.90 12.96
CA ALA A 290 40.14 12.74 13.07
C ALA A 290 38.76 13.14 13.65
N TYR A 291 37.68 12.64 13.04
CA TYR A 291 36.32 12.93 13.43
C TYR A 291 35.39 11.73 13.26
N SER A 292 34.22 11.79 13.91
CA SER A 292 33.10 10.87 13.72
C SER A 292 31.90 11.63 13.17
N ILE A 293 31.23 11.04 12.18
CA ILE A 293 29.99 11.58 11.61
C ILE A 293 28.96 10.47 11.44
N ILE A 294 27.74 10.68 11.95
CA ILE A 294 26.70 9.66 12.01
C ILE A 294 25.34 10.26 11.62
N GLY A 295 24.63 9.61 10.69
CA GLY A 295 23.24 9.94 10.33
C GLY A 295 22.22 9.29 11.26
N THR A 296 20.96 9.75 11.25
CA THR A 296 19.91 9.15 12.08
C THR A 296 19.25 7.92 11.48
N LYS A 297 19.37 7.69 10.17
CA LYS A 297 18.75 6.54 9.49
C LYS A 297 19.38 5.21 9.92
N LYS A 298 18.61 4.43 10.68
CA LYS A 298 18.95 3.06 11.11
C LYS A 298 18.48 2.05 10.05
N ILE A 299 19.35 1.11 9.68
CA ILE A 299 19.05 0.04 8.72
C ILE A 299 18.89 -1.33 9.37
N GLY A 300 19.28 -1.48 10.63
CA GLY A 300 19.17 -2.73 11.38
C GLY A 300 19.98 -2.69 12.67
N THR A 301 20.29 -3.86 13.21
CA THR A 301 21.13 -4.03 14.39
C THR A 301 22.23 -5.06 14.17
N ASP A 302 23.32 -4.95 14.92
CA ASP A 302 24.39 -5.95 14.94
C ASP A 302 24.07 -7.16 15.85
N ALA A 303 25.02 -8.07 16.01
CA ALA A 303 24.90 -9.26 16.87
C ALA A 303 24.69 -8.94 18.36
N LEU A 304 25.04 -7.73 18.81
CA LEU A 304 24.88 -7.25 20.19
C LEU A 304 23.62 -6.38 20.36
N ALA A 305 22.76 -6.34 19.34
CA ALA A 305 21.59 -5.47 19.26
C ALA A 305 21.91 -3.97 19.27
N ALA A 306 23.15 -3.57 18.94
CA ALA A 306 23.50 -2.17 18.74
C ALA A 306 23.00 -1.69 17.36
N PRO A 307 22.57 -0.40 17.23
CA PRO A 307 22.05 0.12 15.98
C PRO A 307 23.14 0.20 14.90
N VAL A 308 22.79 -0.25 13.69
CA VAL A 308 23.58 -0.06 12.47
C VAL A 308 22.91 1.04 11.65
N TYR A 309 23.63 2.14 11.46
CA TYR A 309 23.17 3.30 10.69
C TYR A 309 23.58 3.18 9.22
N LEU A 310 22.76 3.76 8.33
CA LEU A 310 23.05 3.85 6.90
C LEU A 310 24.35 4.63 6.64
N PHE A 311 24.59 5.66 7.45
CA PHE A 311 25.78 6.50 7.37
C PHE A 311 26.41 6.62 8.76
N SER A 312 27.59 6.03 8.93
CA SER A 312 28.38 6.11 10.16
C SER A 312 29.85 5.95 9.80
N HIS A 313 30.62 7.02 9.95
CA HIS A 313 32.01 7.09 9.52
C HIS A 313 32.91 7.63 10.62
N GLN A 314 34.12 7.07 10.69
CA GLN A 314 35.25 7.60 11.44
C GLN A 314 36.36 7.88 10.44
N ASP A 315 36.53 9.16 10.10
CA ASP A 315 37.42 9.62 9.02
C ASP A 315 38.33 10.75 9.53
N SER A 316 39.17 11.31 8.65
CA SER A 316 40.02 12.47 8.94
C SER A 316 39.97 13.49 7.82
N THR A 317 40.11 14.77 8.15
CA THR A 317 40.35 15.81 7.13
C THR A 317 41.70 15.61 6.46
N ASP A 318 41.85 16.09 5.23
CA ASP A 318 43.12 16.07 4.51
C ASP A 318 44.11 17.11 5.05
N ALA A 319 45.30 17.22 4.46
CA ALA A 319 46.32 18.19 4.87
C ALA A 319 45.90 19.67 4.68
N ALA A 320 44.85 19.93 3.90
CA ALA A 320 44.25 21.25 3.73
C ALA A 320 43.07 21.49 4.69
N GLY A 321 42.82 20.57 5.63
CA GLY A 321 41.73 20.66 6.59
C GLY A 321 40.36 20.39 5.98
N THR A 322 40.27 19.71 4.83
CA THR A 322 39.00 19.45 4.16
C THR A 322 38.66 17.96 4.13
N ALA A 323 37.38 17.64 4.29
CA ALA A 323 36.80 16.35 3.91
C ALA A 323 35.54 16.56 3.06
N SER A 324 35.20 15.61 2.20
CA SER A 324 34.04 15.73 1.33
C SER A 324 33.32 14.39 1.17
N TYR A 325 32.00 14.42 1.31
CA TYR A 325 31.12 13.31 1.04
C TYR A 325 30.22 13.66 -0.14
N GLN A 326 30.09 12.70 -1.07
CA GLN A 326 29.13 12.74 -2.15
C GLN A 326 27.94 11.84 -1.79
N ASP A 327 26.86 11.97 -2.56
CA ASP A 327 25.68 11.09 -2.44
C ASP A 327 25.05 11.06 -1.05
N MET A 328 25.16 12.18 -0.32
CA MET A 328 24.56 12.35 1.00
C MET A 328 23.05 12.20 0.87
N THR A 329 22.47 11.43 1.79
CA THR A 329 21.02 11.25 1.85
C THR A 329 20.38 12.39 2.65
N TRP A 330 19.10 12.63 2.42
CA TRP A 330 18.36 13.53 3.30
C TRP A 330 18.23 12.92 4.69
N ASP A 331 18.91 13.53 5.65
CA ASP A 331 19.00 13.09 7.04
C ASP A 331 19.55 14.24 7.91
N SER A 332 19.57 14.03 9.23
CA SER A 332 20.34 14.81 10.19
C SER A 332 21.62 14.07 10.57
N TYR A 333 22.73 14.80 10.61
CA TYR A 333 24.06 14.24 10.83
C TYR A 333 24.69 14.86 12.08
N SER A 334 25.07 14.02 13.04
CA SER A 334 25.92 14.43 14.16
C SER A 334 27.38 14.42 13.73
N PHE A 335 28.16 15.34 14.29
CA PHE A 335 29.60 15.45 14.07
C PHE A 335 30.29 15.60 15.42
N SER A 336 31.41 14.90 15.62
CA SER A 336 32.23 15.04 16.82
C SER A 336 33.70 14.75 16.53
N ILE A 337 34.57 15.26 17.40
CA ILE A 337 35.98 14.90 17.46
C ILE A 337 36.28 14.41 18.88
N ASP A 338 37.33 13.59 19.01
CA ASP A 338 37.89 13.25 20.31
C ASP A 338 39.07 14.19 20.59
N GLY A 339 38.88 15.13 21.53
CA GLY A 339 39.89 16.14 21.84
C GLY A 339 41.18 15.57 22.42
N ALA A 340 41.09 14.48 23.18
CA ALA A 340 42.27 13.81 23.75
C ALA A 340 43.12 13.13 22.67
N ILE A 341 42.48 12.63 21.60
CA ILE A 341 43.17 12.00 20.46
C ILE A 341 43.69 13.04 19.47
N THR A 342 42.85 14.01 19.11
CA THR A 342 43.17 14.99 18.06
C THR A 342 44.04 16.14 18.56
N GLY A 343 44.04 16.40 19.87
CA GLY A 343 44.68 17.57 20.46
C GLY A 343 43.89 18.87 20.26
N TYR A 344 42.63 18.79 19.80
CA TYR A 344 41.77 19.94 19.55
C TYR A 344 40.38 19.78 20.17
N ASP A 345 39.83 20.87 20.69
CA ASP A 345 38.42 20.98 21.07
C ASP A 345 37.66 21.80 20.02
N ILE A 346 36.36 21.51 19.85
CA ILE A 346 35.48 22.31 18.99
C ILE A 346 35.12 23.59 19.74
N GLN A 347 35.55 24.73 19.21
CA GLN A 347 35.11 26.03 19.72
C GLN A 347 33.72 26.38 19.19
N ASP A 348 33.54 26.32 17.87
CA ASP A 348 32.32 26.72 17.18
C ASP A 348 32.15 25.93 15.88
N THR A 349 30.91 25.87 15.41
CA THR A 349 30.54 25.27 14.13
C THR A 349 29.71 26.24 13.32
N SER A 350 29.91 26.29 12.00
CA SER A 350 29.17 27.20 11.12
C SER A 350 27.71 26.80 10.89
N LEU A 351 27.32 25.59 11.30
CA LEU A 351 25.97 25.04 11.23
C LEU A 351 25.64 24.36 12.56
N PRO A 352 24.38 24.39 13.02
CA PRO A 352 23.98 23.62 14.20
C PRO A 352 24.31 22.13 14.02
N VAL A 353 24.85 21.50 15.06
CA VAL A 353 25.12 20.05 15.10
C VAL A 353 24.15 19.41 16.12
N PRO A 354 23.34 18.41 15.73
CA PRO A 354 23.30 17.75 14.42
C PRO A 354 22.78 18.65 13.29
N MET A 355 23.40 18.53 12.12
CA MET A 355 23.08 19.34 10.94
C MET A 355 22.13 18.60 10.00
N THR A 356 21.13 19.28 9.46
CA THR A 356 20.23 18.72 8.44
C THR A 356 20.78 18.94 7.04
N ILE A 357 20.90 17.88 6.26
CA ILE A 357 21.23 17.95 4.83
C ILE A 357 19.96 17.71 4.04
N ASN A 358 19.44 18.71 3.33
CA ASN A 358 18.25 18.57 2.50
C ASN A 358 18.56 17.87 1.16
N PRO A 359 17.57 17.28 0.45
CA PRO A 359 17.77 16.72 -0.88
C PRO A 359 18.41 17.69 -1.87
N GLY A 360 19.39 17.22 -2.65
CA GLY A 360 20.04 18.00 -3.71
C GLY A 360 20.76 19.27 -3.24
N SER A 361 21.23 19.29 -1.99
CA SER A 361 21.91 20.45 -1.42
C SER A 361 23.42 20.26 -1.32
N ASP A 362 24.16 21.36 -1.49
CA ASP A 362 25.58 21.43 -1.21
C ASP A 362 25.77 22.14 0.14
N VAL A 363 26.19 21.38 1.14
CA VAL A 363 26.34 21.85 2.53
C VAL A 363 27.82 21.94 2.87
N THR A 364 28.22 23.04 3.52
CA THR A 364 29.57 23.21 4.06
C THR A 364 29.51 23.43 5.57
N LEU A 365 30.12 22.51 6.33
CA LEU A 365 30.34 22.64 7.76
C LEU A 365 31.77 23.13 7.98
N THR A 366 31.93 24.32 8.54
CA THR A 366 33.23 24.80 9.03
C THR A 366 33.27 24.60 10.54
N VAL A 367 34.30 23.92 11.02
CA VAL A 367 34.54 23.61 12.42
C VAL A 367 35.76 24.40 12.86
N THR A 368 35.54 25.37 13.75
CA THR A 368 36.61 26.16 14.34
C THR A 368 37.14 25.42 15.56
N LEU A 369 38.44 25.14 15.55
CA LEU A 369 39.11 24.35 16.57
C LEU A 369 40.04 25.22 17.41
N VAL A 370 40.19 24.83 18.67
CA VAL A 370 41.16 25.38 19.61
C VAL A 370 41.97 24.24 20.23
N PRO A 371 43.18 24.48 20.76
CA PRO A 371 43.96 23.44 21.42
C PRO A 371 43.15 22.77 22.54
N HIS A 372 43.24 21.43 22.63
CA HIS A 372 42.51 20.66 23.61
C HIS A 372 42.94 21.02 25.04
N THR A 373 41.95 21.17 25.91
CA THR A 373 42.15 21.40 27.35
C THR A 373 41.45 20.33 28.18
N PRO A 374 42.06 19.79 29.26
CA PRO A 374 41.50 18.66 29.99
C PRO A 374 40.15 18.93 30.65
N ILE A 375 39.89 20.18 31.02
CA ILE A 375 38.65 20.61 31.66
C ILE A 375 38.11 21.81 30.89
N SER A 376 36.94 21.65 30.29
CA SER A 376 36.35 22.65 29.41
C SER A 376 34.83 22.58 29.41
N LEU A 377 34.21 23.71 29.09
CA LEU A 377 32.75 23.84 28.99
C LEU A 377 32.39 24.36 27.60
N HIS A 378 31.70 23.55 26.81
CA HIS A 378 31.08 23.97 25.56
C HIS A 378 29.60 24.22 25.80
N ALA A 379 29.19 25.50 25.76
CA ALA A 379 27.82 25.90 26.00
C ALA A 379 27.11 26.21 24.68
N THR A 380 25.87 25.74 24.54
CA THR A 380 24.98 26.08 23.42
C THR A 380 23.74 26.79 23.95
N VAL A 381 23.47 27.99 23.45
CA VAL A 381 22.32 28.82 23.83
C VAL A 381 21.27 28.79 22.72
N LEU A 382 20.09 28.28 23.06
CA LEU A 382 18.94 28.16 22.19
C LEU A 382 17.77 28.98 22.74
N ASP A 383 16.80 29.31 21.90
CA ASP A 383 15.50 29.81 22.33
C ASP A 383 14.51 28.68 22.64
N SER A 384 13.30 29.03 23.06
CA SER A 384 12.23 28.05 23.35
C SER A 384 11.77 27.23 22.14
N ALA A 385 12.12 27.63 20.91
CA ALA A 385 11.85 26.90 19.68
C ALA A 385 13.05 26.02 19.24
N GLY A 386 14.15 26.03 20.01
CA GLY A 386 15.37 25.30 19.70
C GLY A 386 16.25 25.99 18.66
N LEU A 387 16.02 27.27 18.36
CA LEU A 387 16.86 28.04 17.43
C LEU A 387 18.05 28.66 18.17
N PRO A 388 19.23 28.73 17.52
CA PRO A 388 20.41 29.32 18.15
C PRO A 388 20.25 30.81 18.43
N VAL A 389 20.75 31.26 19.59
CA VAL A 389 20.78 32.67 19.99
C VAL A 389 22.21 33.21 19.85
N PRO A 390 22.53 33.93 18.76
CA PRO A 390 23.84 34.55 18.59
C PRO A 390 24.01 35.77 19.50
N ASP A 391 25.26 36.15 19.77
CA ASP A 391 25.64 37.30 20.59
C ASP A 391 25.03 37.28 22.01
N ALA A 392 24.72 36.09 22.52
CA ALA A 392 24.30 35.89 23.90
C ALA A 392 25.52 35.93 24.81
N SER A 393 25.45 36.76 25.85
CA SER A 393 26.53 36.91 26.82
C SER A 393 26.41 35.81 27.87
N VAL A 394 27.37 34.90 27.87
CA VAL A 394 27.45 33.76 28.79
C VAL A 394 28.57 34.03 29.78
N GLN A 395 28.22 34.17 31.05
CA GLN A 395 29.17 34.26 32.16
C GLN A 395 29.24 32.93 32.90
N VAL A 396 30.46 32.45 33.13
CA VAL A 396 30.75 31.21 33.86
C VAL A 396 31.60 31.57 35.07
N VAL A 397 31.10 31.26 36.28
CA VAL A 397 31.74 31.58 37.55
C VAL A 397 31.97 30.31 38.37
N GLY A 398 33.22 30.05 38.74
CA GLY A 398 33.66 28.98 39.63
C GLY A 398 34.41 29.53 40.85
N SER A 399 35.11 28.65 41.57
CA SER A 399 35.84 29.01 42.79
C SER A 399 37.05 29.93 42.53
N ALA A 400 37.69 29.79 41.37
CA ALA A 400 38.82 30.59 40.92
C ALA A 400 38.69 31.04 39.44
N TYR A 401 37.47 31.06 38.92
CA TYR A 401 37.18 31.34 37.52
C TYR A 401 36.00 32.31 37.42
N ASP A 402 36.14 33.35 36.61
CA ASP A 402 35.04 34.26 36.26
C ASP A 402 35.35 34.82 34.87
N GLN A 403 34.66 34.31 33.86
CA GLN A 403 34.82 34.73 32.47
C GLN A 403 33.45 34.93 31.83
N THR A 404 33.38 35.93 30.95
CA THR A 404 32.21 36.21 30.13
C THR A 404 32.61 36.19 28.67
N LEU A 405 31.97 35.33 27.90
CA LEU A 405 32.15 35.21 26.45
C LEU A 405 30.80 35.39 25.74
N GLN A 406 30.84 35.61 24.43
CA GLN A 406 29.64 35.73 23.59
C GLN A 406 29.48 34.49 22.73
N THR A 407 28.24 34.11 22.44
CA THR A 407 27.95 33.03 21.51
C THR A 407 28.19 33.44 20.05
N GLY A 408 28.69 32.49 19.26
CA GLY A 408 28.80 32.61 17.80
C GLY A 408 27.45 32.50 17.09
N ALA A 409 27.49 32.43 15.76
CA ALA A 409 26.29 32.43 14.91
C ALA A 409 25.34 31.25 15.18
N THR A 410 25.87 30.12 15.67
CA THR A 410 25.11 28.92 16.02
C THR A 410 24.79 28.83 17.51
N GLY A 411 24.93 29.94 18.25
CA GLY A 411 24.61 30.00 19.67
C GLY A 411 25.64 29.26 20.55
N GLN A 412 26.79 28.88 20.00
CA GLN A 412 27.83 28.13 20.71
C GLN A 412 28.89 29.06 21.30
N VAL A 413 29.44 28.67 22.44
CA VAL A 413 30.60 29.33 23.07
C VAL A 413 31.42 28.29 23.84
N PHE A 414 32.74 28.42 23.78
CA PHE A 414 33.67 27.48 24.41
C PHE A 414 34.50 28.18 25.48
N PHE A 415 34.52 27.60 26.67
CA PHE A 415 35.37 28.00 27.79
C PHE A 415 36.46 26.94 27.99
N SER A 416 37.69 27.32 27.70
CA SER A 416 38.87 26.47 27.87
C SER A 416 39.49 26.63 29.27
N ASP A 417 40.36 25.68 29.63
CA ASP A 417 41.24 25.75 30.80
C ASP A 417 40.51 26.01 32.13
N LEU A 418 39.38 25.33 32.34
CA LEU A 418 38.66 25.43 33.61
C LEU A 418 39.54 24.86 34.75
N PRO A 419 39.69 25.55 35.90
CA PRO A 419 40.67 25.17 36.91
C PRO A 419 40.48 23.80 37.57
N SER A 420 39.24 23.31 37.65
CA SER A 420 38.91 22.08 38.36
C SER A 420 37.55 21.52 37.96
N ASN A 421 37.36 20.21 38.13
CA ASN A 421 36.04 19.59 38.04
C ASN A 421 35.19 20.05 39.23
N GLU A 422 34.23 20.96 38.97
CA GLU A 422 33.33 21.54 39.97
C GLU A 422 32.01 22.01 39.34
N ASP A 423 31.09 22.48 40.18
CA ASP A 423 29.88 23.15 39.74
C ASP A 423 30.17 24.63 39.43
N TYR A 424 29.94 25.03 38.18
CA TYR A 424 30.06 26.42 37.74
C TYR A 424 28.70 27.09 37.68
N ALA A 425 28.58 28.30 38.22
CA ALA A 425 27.40 29.13 38.04
C ALA A 425 27.41 29.73 36.62
N VAL A 426 26.33 29.52 35.88
CA VAL A 426 26.16 29.99 34.50
C VAL A 426 25.07 31.05 34.47
N THR A 427 25.41 32.24 33.97
CA THR A 427 24.45 33.33 33.75
C THR A 427 24.43 33.69 32.27
N VAL A 428 23.24 33.70 31.65
CA VAL A 428 23.09 34.04 30.23
C VAL A 428 22.17 35.24 30.06
N THR A 429 22.62 36.23 29.29
CA THR A 429 21.85 37.41 28.92
C THR A 429 21.87 37.61 27.41
N ALA A 430 20.70 37.90 26.83
CA ALA A 430 20.56 38.22 25.42
C ALA A 430 19.41 39.21 25.23
N SER A 431 19.50 40.09 24.23
CA SER A 431 18.46 41.08 23.94
C SER A 431 17.15 40.40 23.55
N GLY A 432 16.04 40.76 24.20
CA GLY A 432 14.72 40.17 23.93
C GLY A 432 14.42 38.88 24.69
N TYR A 433 15.35 38.42 25.54
CA TYR A 433 15.20 37.21 26.35
C TYR A 433 15.27 37.53 27.85
N GLN A 434 14.64 36.67 28.66
CA GLN A 434 14.76 36.72 30.12
C GLN A 434 16.17 36.28 30.56
N LEU A 435 16.63 36.84 31.68
CA LEU A 435 17.87 36.41 32.33
C LEU A 435 17.78 34.93 32.69
N PHE A 436 18.76 34.15 32.25
CA PHE A 436 18.94 32.77 32.71
C PHE A 436 20.04 32.71 33.76
N THR A 437 19.78 31.98 34.84
CA THR A 437 20.78 31.60 35.84
C THR A 437 20.65 30.11 36.12
N GLY A 438 21.77 29.39 36.04
CA GLY A 438 21.82 27.95 36.29
C GLY A 438 23.18 27.51 36.81
N THR A 439 23.33 26.21 36.93
CA THR A 439 24.59 25.57 37.32
C THR A 439 24.93 24.52 36.27
N ALA A 440 26.19 24.50 35.83
CA ALA A 440 26.77 23.46 35.00
C ALA A 440 27.77 22.66 35.85
N THR A 441 27.49 21.37 36.06
CA THR A 441 28.45 20.45 36.68
C THR A 441 29.47 20.06 35.63
N VAL A 442 30.70 20.58 35.75
CA VAL A 442 31.77 20.34 34.79
C VAL A 442 32.67 19.21 35.29
N ILE A 443 32.76 18.16 34.49
CA ILE A 443 33.72 17.07 34.66
C ILE A 443 34.43 16.90 33.32
N ASP A 444 35.74 17.10 33.30
CA ASP A 444 36.57 17.06 32.11
C ASP A 444 35.98 17.98 31.01
N THR A 445 35.76 17.49 29.80
CA THR A 445 35.04 18.23 28.74
C THR A 445 33.53 18.02 28.86
N THR A 446 32.79 19.10 29.13
CA THR A 446 31.34 19.07 29.35
C THR A 446 30.58 19.90 28.30
N GLN A 447 29.50 19.35 27.75
CA GLN A 447 28.52 20.10 26.95
C GLN A 447 27.35 20.58 27.81
N TYR A 448 26.91 21.82 27.63
CA TYR A 448 25.82 22.42 28.40
C TYR A 448 24.85 23.19 27.49
N VAL A 449 23.55 22.89 27.58
CA VAL A 449 22.53 23.54 26.74
C VAL A 449 21.66 24.45 27.60
N VAL A 450 21.53 25.71 27.19
CA VAL A 450 20.66 26.72 27.80
C VAL A 450 19.51 27.02 26.86
N ASN A 451 18.27 26.98 27.35
CA ASN A 451 17.09 27.39 26.61
C ASN A 451 16.55 28.70 27.21
N LEU A 452 16.62 29.79 26.47
CA LEU A 452 16.13 31.10 26.88
C LEU A 452 14.64 31.25 26.60
N ALA A 453 13.92 31.82 27.57
CA ALA A 453 12.53 32.24 27.41
C ALA A 453 12.46 33.68 26.88
N GLY A 454 11.50 33.97 26.01
CA GLY A 454 11.23 35.34 25.55
C GLY A 454 10.85 36.26 26.71
N ALA A 455 11.33 37.51 26.65
CA ALA A 455 11.11 38.54 27.68
C ALA A 455 9.65 38.99 27.81
#